data_AF-K1P3D4-F1
#
_entry.id   AF-K1P3D4-F1
#
_cell.length_a   1.000
_cell.length_b   1.000
_cell.length_c   1.000
_cell.angle_alpha   90.00
_cell.angle_beta   90.00
_cell.angle_gamma   90.00
#
_symmetry.space_group_name_H-M   'P 1'
#
loop_
_entity.id
_entity.type
_entity.pdbx_description
1 polymer ?
#
loop_
_entity_poly.entity_id
_entity_poly.type
_entity_poly.pdbx_seq_one_letter_code
_entity_poly.pdbx_strand_id
1 'polypeptide(L)'
;MVFHKDLQEDAYKIEEADPVKSKAIESSLWELKTLQCHFHPDVAKKAKRIDQPLLKNDISLGILLETSYSDLYGKETKKKVKHAPANFNPPKGITGLPSDKLNLCWTLD
;
A
#
# COMPACT_ATOMS: atom_id res chain seq x y z
N MET A 1 -2.77 4.37 -20.87
CA MET A 1 -1.58 5.10 -20.40
C MET A 1 -0.58 5.07 -21.54
N VAL A 2 -0.39 6.19 -22.23
CA VAL A 2 0.56 6.28 -23.36
C VAL A 2 1.91 6.62 -22.76
N PHE A 3 2.83 5.65 -22.73
CA PHE A 3 4.21 5.91 -22.30
C PHE A 3 4.91 6.72 -23.40
N HIS A 4 5.15 8.00 -23.14
CA HIS A 4 6.01 8.82 -23.99
C HIS A 4 7.47 8.43 -23.77
N LYS A 5 8.25 8.46 -24.85
CA LYS A 5 9.54 7.79 -24.99
C LYS A 5 10.71 8.53 -24.33
N ASP A 6 10.46 9.62 -23.62
CA ASP A 6 11.48 10.47 -23.01
C ASP A 6 11.24 10.56 -21.50
N LEU A 7 11.82 9.63 -20.74
CA LEU A 7 11.75 9.53 -19.28
C LEU A 7 12.80 10.46 -18.62
N GLN A 8 12.91 11.69 -19.10
CA GLN A 8 13.86 12.69 -18.58
C GLN A 8 13.17 13.52 -17.49
N GLU A 9 13.17 12.99 -16.26
CA GLU A 9 12.78 13.67 -15.02
C GLU A 9 11.31 14.17 -14.94
N ASP A 10 10.79 14.22 -13.72
CA ASP A 10 9.46 14.76 -13.47
C ASP A 10 9.51 16.30 -13.53
N ALA A 11 8.56 16.93 -14.23
CA ALA A 11 8.52 18.37 -14.43
C ALA A 11 8.15 19.15 -13.15
N TYR A 12 7.60 18.48 -12.14
CA TYR A 12 7.15 19.10 -10.89
C TYR A 12 8.30 19.72 -10.09
N LYS A 13 8.13 20.98 -9.69
CA LYS A 13 9.10 21.74 -8.87
C LYS A 13 8.66 21.77 -7.41
N ILE A 14 9.26 20.91 -6.59
CA ILE A 14 8.91 20.78 -5.17
C ILE A 14 9.18 22.05 -4.34
N GLU A 15 10.24 22.79 -4.65
CA GLU A 15 10.65 24.00 -3.92
C GLU A 15 9.94 25.29 -4.42
N GLU A 16 9.07 25.18 -5.43
CA GLU A 16 8.34 26.34 -5.96
C GLU A 16 7.16 26.70 -5.05
N ALA A 17 7.20 27.90 -4.47
CA ALA A 17 6.17 28.38 -3.55
C ALA A 17 4.87 28.77 -4.27
N ASP A 18 4.95 29.21 -5.52
CA ASP A 18 3.76 29.55 -6.32
C ASP A 18 3.17 28.29 -6.97
N PRO A 19 1.98 27.81 -6.54
CA PRO A 19 1.42 26.55 -7.03
C PRO A 19 1.16 26.58 -8.54
N VAL A 20 0.92 27.76 -9.13
CA VAL A 20 0.67 27.90 -10.57
C VAL A 20 1.97 27.68 -11.37
N LYS A 21 3.14 27.95 -10.79
CA LYS A 21 4.46 27.78 -11.43
C LYS A 21 5.13 26.44 -11.15
N SER A 22 4.54 25.63 -10.25
CA SER A 22 5.06 24.32 -9.82
C SER A 22 5.15 23.27 -10.93
N LYS A 23 4.51 23.50 -12.09
CA LYS A 23 4.42 22.53 -13.22
C LYS A 23 3.77 21.19 -12.86
N ALA A 24 2.94 21.12 -11.82
CA ALA A 24 2.25 19.89 -11.43
C ALA A 24 1.35 19.28 -12.53
N ILE A 25 0.81 20.08 -13.45
CA ILE A 25 -0.02 19.60 -14.56
C ILE A 25 0.82 18.82 -15.60
N GLU A 26 2.09 19.18 -15.76
CA GLU A 26 3.04 18.51 -16.66
C GLU A 26 3.64 17.24 -16.03
N SER A 27 3.32 16.98 -14.76
CA SER A 27 3.82 15.88 -13.94
C SER A 27 2.87 14.68 -13.92
N SER A 28 3.22 13.64 -13.18
CA SER A 28 2.43 12.43 -12.94
C SER A 28 2.49 12.00 -11.48
N LEU A 29 1.39 11.44 -10.95
CA LEU A 29 1.25 11.04 -9.54
C LEU A 29 1.86 9.65 -9.24
N TRP A 30 3.17 9.49 -9.41
CA TRP A 30 3.87 8.21 -9.15
C TRP A 30 3.89 7.79 -7.69
N GLU A 31 3.87 8.75 -6.77
CA GLU A 31 3.79 8.52 -5.33
C GLU A 31 2.53 7.75 -4.98
N LEU A 32 1.39 8.19 -5.51
CA LEU A 32 0.12 7.53 -5.30
C LEU A 32 0.08 6.16 -6.00
N LYS A 33 0.69 6.05 -7.19
CA LYS A 33 0.82 4.75 -7.87
C LYS A 33 1.59 3.73 -7.03
N THR A 34 2.65 4.16 -6.37
CA THR A 34 3.45 3.33 -5.46
C THR A 34 2.65 2.99 -4.20
N LEU A 35 1.87 3.93 -3.67
CA LEU A 35 1.00 3.71 -2.51
C LEU A 35 -0.10 2.66 -2.75
N GLN A 36 -0.46 2.36 -4.01
CA GLN A 36 -1.35 1.25 -4.34
C GLN A 36 -0.77 -0.13 -3.95
N CYS A 37 0.53 -0.23 -3.69
CA CYS A 37 1.25 -1.41 -3.21
C CYS A 37 1.61 -1.31 -1.72
N HIS A 38 0.81 -0.61 -0.92
CA HIS A 38 1.02 -0.49 0.52
C HIS A 38 0.79 -1.82 1.27
N PHE A 39 1.53 -2.06 2.36
CA PHE A 39 1.45 -3.30 3.14
C PHE A 39 0.06 -3.52 3.77
N HIS A 40 -0.58 -2.44 4.22
CA HIS A 40 -1.93 -2.50 4.79
C HIS A 40 -2.98 -2.56 3.67
N PRO A 41 -3.80 -3.63 3.59
CA PRO A 41 -4.70 -3.86 2.46
C PRO A 41 -5.74 -2.75 2.27
N ASP A 42 -6.29 -2.20 3.36
CA ASP A 42 -7.27 -1.11 3.26
C ASP A 42 -6.68 0.19 2.71
N VAL A 43 -5.40 0.48 2.99
CA VAL A 43 -4.70 1.66 2.44
C VAL A 43 -4.44 1.47 0.95
N ALA A 44 -3.93 0.29 0.56
CA ALA A 44 -3.72 -0.07 -0.83
C ALA A 44 -5.03 0.02 -1.64
N LYS A 45 -6.15 -0.49 -1.08
CA LYS A 45 -7.47 -0.42 -1.70
C LYS A 45 -7.96 1.02 -1.89
N LYS A 46 -7.75 1.90 -0.89
CA LYS A 46 -8.09 3.32 -0.99
C LYS A 46 -7.25 4.04 -2.05
N ALA A 47 -5.94 3.80 -2.10
CA ALA A 47 -5.07 4.37 -3.13
C ALA A 47 -5.46 3.93 -4.55
N LYS A 48 -5.87 2.66 -4.72
CA LYS A 48 -6.38 2.13 -6.01
C LYS A 48 -7.71 2.76 -6.46
N ARG A 49 -8.38 3.55 -5.62
CA ARG A 49 -9.63 4.21 -5.98
C ARG A 49 -9.46 5.20 -7.13
N ILE A 50 -8.28 5.82 -7.28
CA ILE A 50 -8.01 6.77 -8.36
C ILE A 50 -8.05 6.13 -9.75
N ASP A 51 -7.74 4.83 -9.83
CA ASP A 51 -7.74 4.07 -11.09
C ASP A 51 -9.18 3.66 -11.50
N GLN A 52 -10.17 3.94 -10.64
CA GLN A 52 -11.57 3.60 -10.88
C GLN A 52 -12.38 4.83 -11.30
N PRO A 53 -13.54 4.66 -11.95
CA PRO A 53 -14.44 5.77 -12.25
C PRO A 53 -14.80 6.61 -11.03
N LEU A 54 -14.97 7.91 -11.26
CA LEU A 54 -15.36 8.88 -10.25
C LEU A 54 -16.69 8.49 -9.60
N LEU A 55 -16.78 8.74 -8.30
CA LEU A 55 -18.03 8.59 -7.57
C LEU A 55 -19.02 9.69 -7.98
N LYS A 56 -20.31 9.37 -7.91
CA LYS A 56 -21.37 10.38 -8.08
C LYS A 56 -21.50 11.31 -6.86
N ASN A 57 -21.07 10.84 -5.70
CA ASN A 57 -21.18 11.53 -4.42
C ASN A 57 -19.80 11.67 -3.77
N ASP A 58 -19.64 12.75 -3.01
CA ASP A 58 -18.41 13.02 -2.27
C ASP A 58 -18.20 12.04 -1.12
N ILE A 59 -16.93 11.80 -0.79
CA ILE A 59 -16.52 10.99 0.35
C ILE A 59 -16.32 11.91 1.54
N SER A 60 -17.01 11.65 2.65
CA SER A 60 -16.74 12.36 3.91
C SER A 60 -15.36 11.99 4.47
N LEU A 61 -14.52 13.00 4.67
CA LEU A 61 -13.16 12.82 5.20
C LEU A 61 -13.10 12.82 6.74
N GLY A 62 -14.13 13.28 7.45
CA GLY A 62 -14.07 13.47 8.91
C GLY A 62 -13.63 12.21 9.67
N ILE A 63 -14.34 11.10 9.46
CA ILE A 63 -14.03 9.81 10.11
C ILE A 63 -12.65 9.28 9.68
N LEU A 64 -12.23 9.59 8.45
CA LEU A 64 -10.92 9.15 7.94
C LEU A 64 -9.79 9.84 8.69
N LEU A 65 -9.93 11.15 8.93
CA LEU A 65 -8.93 11.97 9.62
C LEU A 65 -8.83 11.66 11.12
N GLU A 66 -9.94 11.25 11.74
CA GLU A 66 -9.98 10.85 13.15
C GLU A 66 -9.38 9.44 13.40
N THR A 67 -9.10 8.68 12.36
CA THR A 67 -8.61 7.30 12.50
C THR A 67 -7.15 7.29 12.98
N SER A 68 -6.89 6.69 14.14
CA SER A 68 -5.55 6.48 14.69
C SER A 68 -5.01 5.07 14.44
N TYR A 69 -3.71 4.85 14.69
CA TYR A 69 -3.12 3.51 14.68
C TYR A 69 -3.75 2.56 15.70
N SER A 70 -4.16 3.07 16.87
CA SER A 70 -4.87 2.29 17.88
C SER A 70 -6.21 1.77 17.35
N ASP A 71 -6.92 2.58 16.57
CA ASP A 71 -8.19 2.17 15.94
C ASP A 71 -7.97 1.13 14.86
N LEU A 72 -6.91 1.28 14.06
CA LEU A 72 -6.52 0.29 13.05
C LEU A 72 -6.20 -1.05 13.73
N TYR A 73 -5.36 -1.04 14.77
CA TYR A 73 -5.03 -2.23 15.54
C TYR A 73 -6.26 -2.88 16.18
N GLY A 74 -7.12 -2.07 16.80
CA GLY A 74 -8.39 -2.54 17.39
C GLY A 74 -9.35 -3.13 16.36
N LYS A 75 -9.34 -2.64 15.11
CA LYS A 75 -10.12 -3.21 14.00
C LYS A 75 -9.53 -4.55 13.55
N GLU A 76 -8.22 -4.64 13.34
CA GLU A 76 -7.56 -5.86 12.87
C GLU A 76 -7.69 -7.01 13.87
N THR A 77 -7.49 -6.75 15.16
CA THR A 77 -7.60 -7.77 16.23
C THR A 77 -9.01 -8.36 16.37
N LYS A 78 -10.04 -7.61 15.96
CA LYS A 78 -11.44 -8.08 15.98
C LYS A 78 -11.83 -8.86 14.72
N LYS A 79 -10.99 -8.87 13.67
CA LYS A 79 -11.30 -9.61 12.44
C LYS A 79 -11.22 -11.10 12.72
N LYS A 80 -12.31 -11.80 12.43
CA LYS A 80 -12.36 -13.27 12.51
C LYS A 80 -11.60 -13.86 11.32
N VAL A 81 -10.43 -14.43 11.57
CA VAL A 81 -9.68 -15.20 10.57
C VAL A 81 -10.22 -16.64 10.60
N LYS A 82 -10.91 -17.05 9.52
CA LYS A 82 -11.52 -18.39 9.44
C LYS A 82 -10.48 -19.51 9.28
N HIS A 83 -9.36 -19.23 8.63
CA HIS A 83 -8.24 -20.15 8.44
C HIS A 83 -6.93 -19.40 8.62
N ALA A 84 -6.04 -19.94 9.44
CA ALA A 84 -4.68 -19.45 9.51
C ALA A 84 -4.03 -19.67 8.14
N PRO A 85 -3.47 -18.63 7.48
CA PRO A 85 -2.77 -18.81 6.23
C PRO A 85 -1.51 -19.63 6.48
N ALA A 86 -1.55 -20.90 6.12
CA ALA A 86 -0.36 -21.76 6.10
C ALA A 86 0.40 -21.49 4.80
N ASN A 87 1.67 -21.11 4.91
CA ASN A 87 2.54 -21.03 3.74
C ASN A 87 2.80 -22.45 3.24
N PHE A 88 2.58 -22.74 1.95
CA PHE A 88 2.88 -24.06 1.36
C PHE A 88 4.39 -24.37 1.31
N ASN A 89 5.23 -23.34 1.33
CA ASN A 89 6.67 -23.54 1.31
C ASN A 89 7.18 -23.76 2.75
N PRO A 90 7.96 -24.82 3.00
CA PRO A 90 8.56 -25.04 4.30
C PRO A 90 9.45 -23.87 4.69
N PRO A 91 9.43 -23.45 5.97
CA PRO A 91 10.31 -22.40 6.44
C PRO A 91 11.77 -22.85 6.32
N LYS A 92 12.65 -21.99 5.80
CA LYS A 92 14.11 -22.25 5.71
C LYS A 92 14.84 -21.99 7.05
N GLY A 93 14.09 -21.89 8.15
CA GLY A 93 14.55 -21.36 9.43
C GLY A 93 14.07 -19.93 9.67
N ILE A 94 14.01 -19.51 10.95
CA ILE A 94 13.71 -18.14 11.39
C ILE A 94 14.97 -17.29 11.44
N THR A 95 16.12 -17.92 11.69
CA THR A 95 17.42 -17.25 11.84
C THR A 95 18.26 -17.30 10.56
N GLY A 96 17.89 -18.16 9.60
CA GLY A 96 18.70 -18.45 8.42
C GLY A 96 20.01 -19.19 8.73
N LEU A 97 20.21 -19.64 9.98
CA LEU A 97 21.41 -20.37 10.39
C LEU A 97 21.28 -21.87 10.10
N PRO A 98 22.40 -22.58 9.87
CA PRO A 98 22.39 -24.04 9.65
C PRO A 98 21.86 -24.85 10.84
N SER A 99 21.85 -24.26 12.05
CA SER A 99 21.35 -24.89 13.27
C SER A 99 19.82 -24.84 13.42
N ASP A 100 19.13 -24.15 12.52
CA ASP A 100 17.69 -23.94 12.62
C ASP A 100 16.91 -25.22 12.28
N LYS A 101 16.04 -25.63 13.20
CA LYS A 101 15.30 -26.91 13.15
C LYS A 101 13.81 -26.72 12.86
N LEU A 102 13.37 -25.51 12.55
CA LEU A 102 11.94 -25.20 12.33
C LEU A 102 11.32 -25.96 11.15
N ASN A 103 12.11 -26.32 10.15
CA ASN A 103 11.69 -27.19 9.05
C ASN A 103 11.28 -28.60 9.52
N LEU A 104 11.80 -29.10 10.64
CA LEU A 104 11.42 -30.40 11.20
C LEU A 104 10.03 -30.38 11.85
N CYS A 105 9.57 -29.20 12.26
CA CYS A 105 8.24 -29.00 12.85
C CYS A 105 7.17 -28.70 11.78
N TRP A 106 7.54 -28.69 10.50
CA TRP A 106 6.67 -28.35 9.40
C TRP A 106 6.13 -29.62 8.73
N THR A 107 5.07 -30.19 9.31
CA THR A 107 4.36 -31.35 8.75
C THR A 107 3.08 -30.89 8.07
N LEU A 108 2.98 -31.13 6.76
CA LEU A 108 1.73 -31.04 6.00
C LEU A 108 0.93 -32.31 6.27
N ASP A 109 -0.01 -32.25 7.20
CA ASP A 109 -1.18 -33.16 7.20
C ASP A 109 -2.29 -32.56 6.32
#